data_AF-A0A6J4WY15-F1
#
_entry.id   AF-A0A6J4WY15-F1
#
_cell.length_a   1.000
_cell.length_b   1.000
_cell.length_c   1.000
_cell.angle_alpha   90.00
_cell.angle_beta   90.00
_cell.angle_gamma   90.00
#
_symmetry.space_group_name_H-M   'P 1'
#
loop_
_entity.id
_entity.type
_entity.pdbx_description
1 polymer ?
#
loop_
_entity_poly.entity_id
_entity_poly.type
_entity_poly.pdbx_seq_one_letter_code
_entity_poly.pdbx_strand_id
1 'polypeptide(L)'
;MPGFAGAVVELSTAPNGIISLEARDSTIEEIVDIFYDKYTIEIKGLKNNEREKITFSYNADTPEDLLKSLLRHIGIRNYAFEFADAKLKRLVVVPEATSDLSSFSQPSKAPSQKNEFVSIAQIQSIIEASQAESAGLQEGDIILEYDGVPINSAQQLVSEVEKKMQISQIELVIVRQKIPTRLILSGGFIGVRILTKKIPRTEFNAFQ
;
A
#
# COMPACT_ATOMS: atom_id res chain seq x y z
N MET A 1 -4.19 -35.82 -25.19
CA MET A 1 -3.03 -35.24 -25.89
C MET A 1 -3.48 -34.68 -27.24
N PRO A 2 -3.56 -33.35 -27.35
CA PRO A 2 -3.17 -32.57 -28.53
C PRO A 2 -2.05 -31.59 -28.10
N GLY A 3 -1.07 -31.14 -28.88
CA GLY A 3 -1.07 -30.80 -30.31
C GLY A 3 -0.83 -29.28 -30.48
N PHE A 4 0.17 -28.69 -29.82
CA PHE A 4 0.49 -27.26 -29.95
C PHE A 4 1.44 -27.04 -31.13
N ALA A 5 0.84 -26.83 -32.31
CA ALA A 5 1.53 -26.24 -33.44
C ALA A 5 1.48 -24.71 -33.31
N GLY A 6 2.61 -24.09 -33.01
CA GLY A 6 2.89 -22.71 -33.42
C GLY A 6 3.31 -21.71 -32.34
N ALA A 7 3.07 -21.98 -31.05
CA ALA A 7 3.54 -21.11 -29.98
C ALA A 7 4.88 -21.62 -29.44
N VAL A 8 5.88 -20.75 -29.44
CA VAL A 8 7.20 -21.04 -28.85
C VAL A 8 7.39 -20.06 -27.70
N VAL A 9 7.21 -20.54 -26.48
CA VAL A 9 7.63 -19.83 -25.27
C VAL A 9 8.83 -20.56 -24.67
N GLU A 10 9.99 -19.90 -24.71
CA GLU A 10 11.21 -20.40 -24.10
C GLU A 10 11.65 -19.48 -22.98
N LEU A 11 11.90 -20.08 -21.82
CA LEU A 11 12.40 -19.40 -20.64
C LEU A 11 13.75 -20.00 -20.26
N SER A 12 14.82 -19.40 -20.79
CA SER A 12 16.19 -19.82 -20.51
C SER A 12 16.81 -18.98 -19.40
N THR A 13 17.61 -19.61 -18.55
CA THR A 13 18.40 -18.91 -17.52
C THR A 13 19.86 -19.11 -17.87
N ALA A 14 20.53 -18.03 -18.25
CA ALA A 14 21.94 -18.06 -18.59
C ALA A 14 22.81 -18.22 -17.32
N PRO A 15 24.03 -18.78 -17.44
CA PRO A 15 24.91 -19.03 -16.30
C PRO A 15 25.42 -17.75 -15.60
N ASN A 16 25.21 -16.59 -16.21
CA ASN A 16 25.45 -15.27 -15.61
C ASN A 16 24.29 -14.78 -14.73
N GLY A 17 23.23 -15.58 -14.56
CA GLY A 17 22.04 -15.23 -13.78
C GLY A 17 20.96 -14.47 -14.56
N ILE A 18 21.19 -14.15 -15.84
CA ILE A 18 20.20 -13.45 -16.67
C ILE A 18 19.15 -14.45 -17.15
N ILE A 19 17.89 -14.11 -16.94
CA ILE A 19 16.73 -14.87 -17.40
C ILE A 19 16.22 -14.22 -18.68
N SER A 20 16.11 -15.01 -19.73
CA SER A 20 15.61 -14.62 -21.04
C SER A 20 14.27 -15.29 -21.28
N LEU A 21 13.23 -14.48 -21.45
CA LEU A 21 11.92 -14.92 -21.91
C LEU A 21 11.77 -14.56 -23.37
N GLU A 22 11.58 -15.56 -24.22
CA GLU A 22 11.17 -15.39 -25.61
C GLU A 22 9.82 -16.07 -25.81
N ALA A 23 8.80 -15.28 -26.12
CA ALA A 23 7.47 -15.73 -26.51
C ALA A 23 7.23 -15.30 -27.97
N ARG A 24 6.89 -16.24 -28.84
CA ARG A 24 6.53 -15.97 -30.25
C ARG A 24 5.18 -16.60 -30.55
N ASP A 25 4.26 -15.76 -31.02
CA ASP A 25 2.87 -16.16 -31.35
C ASP A 25 2.16 -16.88 -30.18
N SER A 26 2.55 -16.54 -28.94
CA SER A 26 2.14 -17.29 -27.75
C SER A 26 1.03 -16.57 -26.98
N THR A 27 0.21 -17.34 -26.28
CA THR A 27 -0.82 -16.77 -25.42
C THR A 27 -0.24 -16.41 -24.06
N ILE A 28 -0.93 -15.50 -23.36
CA ILE A 28 -0.60 -15.14 -21.99
C ILE A 28 -0.64 -16.37 -21.08
N GLU A 29 -1.57 -17.31 -21.32
CA GLU A 29 -1.72 -18.52 -20.51
C GLU A 29 -0.47 -19.40 -20.55
N GLU A 30 0.15 -19.59 -21.72
CA GLU A 30 1.39 -20.38 -21.82
C GLU A 30 2.56 -19.73 -21.10
N ILE A 31 2.65 -18.39 -21.17
CA ILE A 31 3.68 -17.66 -20.41
C ILE A 31 3.43 -17.84 -18.91
N VAL A 32 2.17 -17.67 -18.46
CA VAL A 32 1.82 -17.85 -17.05
C VAL A 32 2.14 -19.26 -16.55
N ASP A 33 1.84 -20.28 -17.35
CA ASP A 33 2.08 -21.69 -17.01
C ASP A 33 3.57 -21.97 -16.80
N ILE A 34 4.44 -21.45 -17.67
CA ILE A 34 5.91 -21.60 -17.53
C ILE A 34 6.44 -20.91 -16.28
N PHE A 35 5.91 -19.73 -15.93
CA PHE A 35 6.30 -19.05 -14.69
C PHE A 35 5.77 -19.80 -13.45
N TYR A 36 4.61 -20.42 -13.54
CA TYR A 36 4.07 -21.26 -12.47
C TYR A 36 4.89 -22.54 -12.30
N ASP A 37 5.24 -23.23 -13.37
CA ASP A 37 6.03 -24.46 -13.33
C ASP A 37 7.46 -24.19 -12.81
N LYS A 38 8.13 -23.16 -13.35
CA LYS A 38 9.54 -22.89 -13.03
C LYS A 38 9.74 -22.13 -11.73
N TYR A 39 8.83 -21.21 -11.38
CA TYR A 39 8.97 -20.32 -10.22
C TYR A 39 7.85 -20.44 -9.18
N THR A 40 6.82 -21.26 -9.43
CA THR A 40 5.64 -21.41 -8.54
C THR A 40 4.92 -20.06 -8.31
N ILE A 41 4.94 -19.18 -9.32
CA ILE A 41 4.28 -17.87 -9.26
C ILE A 41 2.87 -17.99 -9.86
N GLU A 42 1.85 -17.72 -9.05
CA GLU A 42 0.47 -17.69 -9.53
C GLU A 42 0.13 -16.32 -10.13
N ILE A 43 -0.30 -16.27 -11.39
CA ILE A 43 -0.68 -15.01 -12.03
C ILE A 43 -2.21 -14.96 -12.20
N LYS A 44 -2.87 -13.98 -11.58
CA LYS A 44 -4.33 -13.80 -11.58
C LYS A 44 -4.73 -12.47 -12.19
N GLY A 45 -5.89 -12.42 -12.85
CA GLY A 45 -6.48 -11.17 -13.35
C GLY A 45 -6.02 -10.73 -14.75
N LEU A 46 -5.07 -11.44 -15.38
CA LEU A 46 -4.93 -11.34 -16.84
C LEU A 46 -6.11 -12.08 -17.46
N LYS A 47 -6.98 -11.34 -18.15
CA LYS A 47 -8.06 -11.93 -18.93
C LYS A 47 -7.42 -12.72 -20.07
N ASN A 48 -7.66 -14.03 -20.09
CA ASN A 48 -7.23 -14.90 -21.19
C ASN A 48 -8.06 -14.56 -22.43
N ASN A 49 -7.51 -13.72 -23.30
CA ASN A 49 -8.05 -13.54 -24.63
C ASN A 49 -7.35 -14.59 -25.51
N GLU A 50 -7.94 -15.76 -25.70
CA GLU A 50 -7.38 -16.87 -26.53
C GLU A 50 -7.04 -16.46 -27.98
N ARG A 51 -7.45 -15.26 -28.40
CA ARG A 51 -7.21 -14.68 -29.73
C ARG A 51 -5.99 -13.75 -29.79
N GLU A 52 -5.41 -13.38 -28.66
CA GLU A 52 -4.36 -12.37 -28.56
C GLU A 52 -3.00 -13.04 -28.41
N LYS A 53 -2.36 -13.24 -29.56
CA LYS A 53 -1.03 -13.84 -29.65
C LYS A 53 0.00 -12.74 -29.52
N ILE A 54 0.86 -12.84 -28.52
CA ILE A 54 1.90 -11.85 -28.26
C ILE A 54 3.26 -12.39 -28.68
N THR A 55 4.07 -11.50 -29.26
CA THR A 55 5.48 -11.77 -29.54
C THR A 55 6.30 -10.84 -28.66
N PHE A 56 6.95 -11.40 -27.66
CA PHE A 56 7.65 -10.66 -26.62
C PHE A 56 9.00 -11.33 -26.37
N SER A 57 10.07 -10.53 -26.37
CA SER A 57 11.39 -11.00 -25.94
C SER A 57 12.00 -9.99 -24.97
N TYR A 58 12.42 -10.47 -23.80
CA TYR A 58 13.07 -9.63 -22.79
C TYR A 58 14.05 -10.43 -21.95
N ASN A 59 15.13 -9.76 -21.55
CA ASN A 59 16.17 -10.31 -20.70
C ASN A 59 16.17 -9.53 -19.39
N ALA A 60 16.12 -10.24 -18.26
CA ALA A 60 16.19 -9.62 -16.95
C ALA A 60 16.96 -10.48 -15.95
N ASP A 61 17.55 -9.84 -14.96
CA ASP A 61 18.26 -10.51 -13.87
C ASP A 61 17.31 -11.22 -12.89
N THR A 62 16.02 -10.85 -12.90
CA THR A 62 14.99 -11.43 -12.01
C THR A 62 13.71 -11.81 -12.78
N PRO A 63 12.98 -12.84 -12.34
CA PRO A 63 11.69 -13.20 -12.95
C PRO A 63 10.65 -12.10 -12.76
N GLU A 64 10.80 -11.28 -11.71
CA GLU A 64 9.94 -10.12 -11.45
C GLU A 64 10.08 -9.06 -12.54
N ASP A 65 11.30 -8.76 -12.98
CA ASP A 65 11.54 -7.80 -14.05
C ASP A 65 11.03 -8.30 -15.41
N LEU A 66 11.07 -9.61 -15.67
CA LEU A 66 10.41 -10.19 -16.84
C LEU A 66 8.90 -9.98 -16.80
N LEU A 67 8.27 -10.26 -15.65
CA LEU A 67 6.84 -10.07 -15.47
C LEU A 67 6.46 -8.58 -15.61
N LYS A 68 7.20 -7.67 -14.96
CA LYS A 68 6.97 -6.21 -15.11
C LYS A 68 7.07 -5.75 -16.56
N SER A 69 8.07 -6.26 -17.29
CA SER A 69 8.30 -5.89 -18.69
C SER A 69 7.23 -6.46 -19.62
N LEU A 70 6.78 -7.69 -19.35
CA LEU A 70 5.65 -8.32 -20.05
C LEU A 70 4.36 -7.51 -19.84
N LEU A 71 4.04 -7.18 -18.58
CA LEU A 71 2.87 -6.38 -18.22
C LEU A 71 2.90 -5.01 -18.90
N ARG A 72 4.07 -4.37 -18.92
CA ARG A 72 4.28 -3.10 -19.64
C ARG A 72 4.04 -3.23 -21.14
N HIS A 73 4.43 -4.36 -21.75
CA HIS A 73 4.27 -4.61 -23.18
C HIS A 73 2.79 -4.79 -23.56
N ILE A 74 2.03 -5.53 -22.76
CA ILE A 74 0.58 -5.73 -22.96
C ILE A 74 -0.25 -4.50 -22.52
N GLY A 75 0.39 -3.40 -22.14
CA GLY A 75 -0.28 -2.16 -21.71
C GLY A 75 -0.90 -2.21 -20.32
N ILE A 76 -0.65 -3.27 -19.54
CA ILE A 76 -1.14 -3.43 -18.18
C ILE A 76 -0.16 -2.74 -17.24
N ARG A 77 -0.57 -1.56 -16.75
CA ARG A 77 0.21 -0.79 -15.77
C ARG A 77 -0.27 -1.00 -14.34
N ASN A 78 -1.50 -1.52 -14.17
CA ASN A 78 -2.12 -1.71 -12.87
C ASN A 78 -2.04 -3.18 -12.46
N TYR A 79 -1.02 -3.50 -11.66
CA TYR A 79 -0.75 -4.85 -11.17
C TYR A 79 -0.08 -4.82 -9.80
N ALA A 80 -0.18 -5.91 -9.05
CA ALA A 80 0.38 -6.07 -7.71
C ALA A 80 1.12 -7.41 -7.58
N PHE A 81 2.29 -7.38 -6.95
CA PHE A 81 3.06 -8.58 -6.61
C PHE A 81 2.84 -8.95 -5.13
N GLU A 82 2.54 -10.21 -4.85
CA GLU A 82 2.50 -10.78 -3.50
C GLU A 82 3.74 -11.65 -3.25
N PHE A 83 4.47 -11.33 -2.18
CA PHE A 83 5.64 -12.08 -1.75
C PHE A 83 5.31 -12.92 -0.51
N ALA A 84 5.81 -14.15 -0.45
CA ALA A 84 5.82 -14.99 0.74
C ALA A 84 7.28 -15.37 1.05
N ASP A 85 7.71 -15.17 2.29
CA ASP A 85 9.07 -15.51 2.74
C ASP A 85 10.17 -14.94 1.82
N ALA A 86 10.02 -13.66 1.44
CA ALA A 86 10.90 -12.92 0.52
C ALA A 86 10.99 -13.49 -0.91
N LYS A 87 10.08 -14.39 -1.31
CA LYS A 87 9.95 -14.91 -2.68
C LYS A 87 8.61 -14.51 -3.29
N LEU A 88 8.61 -14.17 -4.58
CA LEU A 88 7.37 -13.86 -5.29
C LEU A 88 6.47 -15.11 -5.33
N LYS A 89 5.23 -14.96 -4.86
CA LYS A 89 4.24 -16.06 -4.79
C LYS A 89 3.06 -15.82 -5.72
N ARG A 90 2.62 -14.57 -5.88
CA ARG A 90 1.47 -14.25 -6.74
C ARG A 90 1.64 -12.91 -7.45
N LEU A 91 1.14 -12.79 -8.67
CA LEU A 91 0.94 -11.54 -9.40
C LEU A 91 -0.56 -11.36 -9.67
N VAL A 92 -1.11 -10.20 -9.32
CA VAL A 92 -2.53 -9.87 -9.53
C VAL A 92 -2.63 -8.65 -10.45
N VAL A 93 -3.27 -8.81 -11.59
CA VAL A 93 -3.57 -7.74 -12.55
C VAL A 93 -4.96 -7.19 -12.30
N VAL A 94 -5.07 -5.87 -12.18
CA VAL A 94 -6.33 -5.19 -11.84
C VAL A 94 -6.81 -4.43 -13.07
N PRO A 95 -7.90 -4.87 -13.73
CA PRO A 95 -8.41 -4.20 -14.92
C PRO A 95 -8.99 -2.83 -14.58
N GLU A 96 -8.45 -1.79 -15.23
CA GLU A 96 -8.88 -0.40 -15.13
C GLU A 96 -10.24 -0.23 -15.84
N ALA A 97 -11.29 0.13 -15.10
CA ALA A 97 -12.51 0.66 -15.70
C ALA A 97 -12.40 2.19 -15.81
N THR A 98 -12.23 2.65 -17.05
CA THR A 98 -12.63 3.97 -17.60
C THR A 98 -12.10 5.24 -16.92
N SER A 99 -10.99 5.74 -17.47
CA SER A 99 -10.84 7.07 -18.09
C SER A 99 -11.67 8.23 -17.52
N ASP A 100 -11.01 9.14 -16.78
CA ASP A 100 -11.13 10.58 -17.05
C ASP A 100 -9.81 11.28 -16.69
N LEU A 101 -9.09 11.68 -17.74
CA LEU A 101 -7.80 12.35 -17.70
C LEU A 101 -8.00 13.86 -17.58
N SER A 102 -8.03 14.38 -16.37
CA SER A 102 -7.75 15.80 -16.13
C SER A 102 -7.30 16.04 -14.69
N SER A 103 -6.03 15.75 -14.41
CA SER A 103 -5.15 16.49 -13.49
C SER A 103 -3.82 15.75 -13.35
N PHE A 104 -2.87 16.07 -14.22
CA PHE A 104 -1.45 15.85 -13.94
C PHE A 104 -1.03 16.82 -12.83
N SER A 105 -1.25 16.41 -11.58
CA SER A 105 -0.65 16.95 -10.37
C SER A 105 -0.74 15.85 -9.31
N GLN A 106 0.26 14.95 -9.31
CA GLN A 106 0.49 13.84 -8.36
C GLN A 106 -0.77 13.16 -7.75
N PRO A 107 -1.22 12.00 -8.27
CA PRO A 107 -2.33 11.28 -7.66
C PRO A 107 -1.84 10.43 -6.49
N SER A 108 -1.72 11.04 -5.31
CA SER A 108 -1.65 10.32 -4.05
C SER A 108 -3.08 10.06 -3.55
N LYS A 109 -3.69 8.89 -3.87
CA LYS A 109 -4.62 8.09 -3.02
C LYS A 109 -5.57 7.14 -3.80
N ALA A 110 -5.28 5.83 -3.67
CA ALA A 110 -6.16 4.65 -3.36
C ALA A 110 -7.29 4.22 -4.35
N PRO A 111 -7.84 2.96 -4.30
CA PRO A 111 -7.73 1.86 -3.31
C PRO A 111 -7.43 0.43 -3.91
N SER A 112 -6.84 -0.56 -3.20
CA SER A 112 -7.59 -1.56 -2.40
C SER A 112 -6.71 -2.63 -1.72
N GLN A 113 -6.85 -2.70 -0.38
CA GLN A 113 -6.85 -3.88 0.51
C GLN A 113 -5.61 -4.76 0.73
N LYS A 114 -4.71 -4.27 1.59
CA LYS A 114 -4.20 -5.01 2.77
C LYS A 114 -3.70 -4.06 3.89
N ASN A 115 -4.53 -3.12 4.31
CA ASN A 115 -4.32 -2.36 5.55
C ASN A 115 -5.50 -2.63 6.49
N GLU A 116 -5.58 -3.87 6.96
CA GLU A 116 -6.50 -4.22 8.05
C GLU A 116 -6.12 -3.51 9.35
N PHE A 117 -4.88 -3.02 9.48
CA PHE A 117 -4.40 -2.29 10.64
C PHE A 117 -4.10 -0.83 10.29
N VAL A 118 -4.66 0.08 11.06
CA VAL A 118 -4.30 1.49 11.09
C VAL A 118 -3.41 1.74 12.30
N SER A 119 -2.41 2.58 12.11
CA SER A 119 -1.67 3.15 13.23
C SER A 119 -2.56 4.21 13.90
N ILE A 120 -2.50 4.30 15.22
CA ILE A 120 -3.13 5.35 16.02
C ILE A 120 -2.10 5.93 16.99
N ALA A 121 -2.27 7.20 17.33
CA ALA A 121 -1.50 7.84 18.39
C ALA A 121 -2.25 7.66 19.72
N GLN A 122 -1.67 6.89 20.63
CA GLN A 122 -2.21 6.71 21.98
C GLN A 122 -1.31 7.44 22.97
N ILE A 123 -1.91 8.16 23.92
CA ILE A 123 -1.20 8.79 25.03
C ILE A 123 -0.70 7.69 25.96
N GLN A 124 0.62 7.61 26.09
CA GLN A 124 1.30 6.73 27.03
C GLN A 124 1.28 7.33 28.43
N SER A 125 1.75 8.58 28.55
CA SER A 125 1.88 9.30 29.81
C SER A 125 1.80 10.80 29.60
N ILE A 126 1.47 11.54 30.64
CA ILE A 126 1.37 13.00 30.62
C ILE A 126 2.49 13.57 31.47
N ILE A 127 3.08 14.67 31.00
CA ILE A 127 4.11 15.39 31.73
C ILE A 127 3.40 16.32 32.73
N GLU A 128 3.78 16.25 34.00
CA GLU A 128 3.27 17.15 35.05
C GLU A 128 3.60 18.62 34.72
N ALA A 129 2.72 19.54 35.12
CA ALA A 129 2.80 20.96 34.81
C ALA A 129 2.80 21.28 33.29
N SER A 130 2.20 20.40 32.48
CA SER A 130 2.03 20.62 31.05
C SER A 130 0.62 21.09 30.68
N GLN A 131 0.50 21.56 29.43
CA GLN A 131 -0.78 21.95 28.87
C GLN A 131 -1.74 20.75 28.77
N ALA A 132 -1.23 19.56 28.46
CA ALA A 132 -2.02 18.35 28.38
C ALA A 132 -2.72 17.99 29.69
N GLU A 133 -2.00 18.13 30.81
CA GLU A 133 -2.56 17.94 32.14
C GLU A 133 -3.66 18.99 32.43
N SER A 134 -3.37 20.25 32.13
CA SER A 134 -4.34 21.36 32.30
C SER A 134 -5.58 21.20 31.42
N ALA A 135 -5.43 20.56 30.24
CA ALA A 135 -6.51 20.24 29.33
C ALA A 135 -7.29 18.97 29.72
N GLY A 136 -6.88 18.25 30.76
CA GLY A 136 -7.55 17.04 31.23
C GLY A 136 -7.33 15.84 30.32
N LEU A 137 -6.25 15.82 29.53
CA LEU A 137 -5.80 14.59 28.87
C LEU A 137 -5.47 13.54 29.93
N GLN A 138 -5.59 12.26 29.56
CA GLN A 138 -5.26 11.13 30.42
C GLN A 138 -4.46 10.08 29.66
N GLU A 139 -3.73 9.26 30.42
CA GLU A 139 -3.05 8.08 29.89
C GLU A 139 -4.09 7.11 29.28
N GLY A 140 -3.83 6.65 28.06
CA GLY A 140 -4.76 5.79 27.32
C GLY A 140 -5.68 6.51 26.35
N ASP A 141 -5.71 7.85 26.35
CA ASP A 141 -6.46 8.61 25.33
C ASP A 141 -5.91 8.35 23.93
N ILE A 142 -6.82 8.21 22.96
CA ILE A 142 -6.47 8.04 21.55
C ILE A 142 -6.69 9.36 20.84
N ILE A 143 -5.66 9.87 20.16
CA ILE A 143 -5.75 11.11 19.41
C ILE A 143 -6.23 10.77 18.00
N LEU A 144 -7.39 11.32 17.62
CA LEU A 144 -7.97 11.13 16.29
C LEU A 144 -7.64 12.27 15.35
N GLU A 145 -7.75 13.51 15.83
CA GLU A 145 -7.55 14.71 15.01
C GLU A 145 -6.85 15.82 15.79
N TYR A 146 -6.09 16.63 15.06
CA TYR A 146 -5.37 17.78 15.56
C TYR A 146 -5.55 18.95 14.59
N ASP A 147 -6.24 19.99 15.03
CA ASP A 147 -6.55 21.20 14.26
C ASP A 147 -7.23 20.88 12.91
N GLY A 148 -8.23 20.00 12.94
CA GLY A 148 -8.92 19.48 11.76
C GLY A 148 -8.08 18.55 10.87
N VAL A 149 -6.87 18.19 11.30
CA VAL A 149 -5.99 17.24 10.59
C VAL A 149 -6.10 15.86 11.24
N PRO A 150 -6.51 14.81 10.51
CA PRO A 150 -6.58 13.47 11.06
C PRO A 150 -5.20 12.89 11.35
N ILE A 151 -5.02 12.43 12.58
CA ILE A 151 -3.77 11.91 13.13
C ILE A 151 -3.86 10.39 13.25
N ASN A 152 -3.01 9.71 12.50
CA ASN A 152 -2.93 8.26 12.44
C ASN A 152 -1.58 7.73 12.97
N SER A 153 -0.73 8.57 13.56
CA SER A 153 0.57 8.14 14.10
C SER A 153 1.15 9.19 15.02
N ALA A 154 1.95 8.76 16.01
CA ALA A 154 2.64 9.68 16.90
C ALA A 154 3.53 10.68 16.15
N GLN A 155 4.28 10.20 15.15
CA GLN A 155 5.14 11.04 14.32
C GLN A 155 4.34 12.11 13.56
N GLN A 156 3.15 11.75 13.06
CA GLN A 156 2.29 12.68 12.34
C GLN A 156 1.82 13.80 13.27
N LEU A 157 1.43 13.47 14.51
CA LEU A 157 1.06 14.48 15.49
C LEU A 157 2.22 15.43 15.76
N VAL A 158 3.42 14.89 16.02
CA VAL A 158 4.61 15.70 16.30
C VAL A 158 4.88 16.68 15.14
N SER A 159 4.86 16.19 13.90
CA SER A 159 5.07 17.05 12.73
C SER A 159 4.01 18.14 12.57
N GLU A 160 2.74 17.84 12.87
CA GLU A 160 1.67 18.84 12.79
C GLU A 160 1.76 19.85 13.95
N VAL A 161 2.13 19.42 15.15
CA VAL A 161 2.39 20.30 16.30
C VAL A 161 3.55 21.25 15.99
N GLU A 162 4.65 20.75 15.43
CA GLU A 162 5.80 21.56 15.04
C GLU A 162 5.45 22.63 14.01
N LYS A 163 4.66 22.27 12.99
CA LYS A 163 4.18 23.24 11.98
C LYS A 163 3.24 24.28 12.57
N LYS A 164 2.39 23.87 13.53
CA LYS A 164 1.33 24.70 14.11
C LYS A 164 1.73 25.36 15.44
N MET A 165 3.02 25.38 15.79
CA MET A 165 3.51 26.03 17.02
C MET A 165 3.19 27.52 17.11
N GLN A 166 3.00 28.21 15.99
CA GLN A 166 2.68 29.64 15.95
C GLN A 166 1.18 29.94 16.12
N ILE A 167 0.32 28.92 16.16
CA ILE A 167 -1.13 29.09 16.29
C ILE A 167 -1.49 29.24 17.77
N SER A 168 -2.33 30.22 18.11
CA SER A 168 -2.67 30.47 19.53
C SER A 168 -3.68 29.48 20.12
N GLN A 169 -4.54 28.88 19.30
CA GLN A 169 -5.57 27.92 19.73
C GLN A 169 -5.70 26.79 18.72
N ILE A 170 -5.67 25.56 19.21
CA ILE A 170 -5.70 24.34 18.41
C ILE A 170 -6.75 23.40 18.98
N GLU A 171 -7.63 22.89 18.13
CA GLU A 171 -8.63 21.89 18.51
C GLU A 171 -8.00 20.49 18.45
N LEU A 172 -7.98 19.78 19.57
CA LEU A 172 -7.58 18.38 19.66
C LEU A 172 -8.81 17.51 19.85
N VAL A 173 -9.01 16.52 18.99
CA VAL A 173 -10.07 15.51 19.14
C VAL A 173 -9.45 14.22 19.64
N ILE A 174 -9.83 13.84 20.86
CA ILE A 174 -9.43 12.58 21.48
C ILE A 174 -10.61 11.65 21.67
N VAL A 175 -10.34 10.36 21.79
CA VAL A 175 -11.33 9.36 22.19
C VAL A 175 -10.86 8.70 23.47
N ARG A 176 -11.74 8.78 24.47
CA ARG A 176 -11.60 8.08 25.75
C ARG A 176 -12.75 7.08 25.85
N GLN A 177 -12.45 5.79 25.95
CA GLN A 177 -13.47 4.74 26.11
C GLN A 177 -14.61 4.76 25.06
N LYS A 178 -14.29 5.05 23.78
CA LYS A 178 -15.26 5.22 22.66
C LYS A 178 -16.08 6.51 22.70
N ILE A 179 -15.72 7.47 23.55
CA ILE A 179 -16.37 8.77 23.63
C ILE A 179 -15.42 9.81 23.03
N PRO A 180 -15.76 10.41 21.87
CA PRO A 180 -14.99 11.51 21.32
C PRO A 180 -15.16 12.76 22.18
N THR A 181 -14.04 13.32 22.62
CA THR A 181 -13.95 14.54 23.41
C THR A 181 -13.09 15.54 22.65
N ARG A 182 -13.59 16.76 22.50
CA ARG A 182 -12.85 17.86 21.88
C ARG A 182 -12.25 18.73 22.96
N LEU A 183 -10.97 19.02 22.84
CA LEU A 183 -10.19 19.81 23.78
C LEU A 183 -9.57 20.98 23.02
N ILE A 184 -9.59 22.15 23.61
CA ILE A 184 -8.91 23.32 23.05
C ILE A 184 -7.58 23.47 23.78
N LEU A 185 -6.50 23.33 23.03
CA LEU A 185 -5.14 23.55 23.48
C LEU A 185 -4.65 24.88 22.95
N SER A 186 -3.70 25.52 23.64
CA SER A 186 -2.92 26.60 23.05
C SER A 186 -1.80 26.00 22.18
N GLY A 187 -1.36 26.65 21.12
CA GLY A 187 -0.22 26.12 20.36
C GLY A 187 1.07 26.12 21.16
N GLY A 188 2.02 25.32 20.68
CA GLY A 188 3.29 25.08 21.33
C GLY A 188 3.40 23.68 21.92
N PHE A 189 4.07 23.57 23.07
CA PHE A 189 4.38 22.27 23.67
C PHE A 189 3.19 21.73 24.46
N ILE A 190 2.61 20.63 23.97
CA ILE A 190 1.46 19.97 24.60
C ILE A 190 1.87 19.23 25.89
N GLY A 191 3.05 18.58 25.89
CA GLY A 191 3.58 17.84 27.05
C GLY A 191 2.98 16.45 27.26
N VAL A 192 2.81 15.70 26.18
CA VAL A 192 2.38 14.29 26.20
C VAL A 192 3.50 13.36 25.73
N ARG A 193 3.60 12.20 26.36
CA ARG A 193 4.27 11.03 25.76
C ARG A 193 3.21 10.24 25.02
N ILE A 194 3.41 10.07 23.72
CA ILE A 194 2.53 9.31 22.84
C ILE A 194 3.29 8.12 22.26
N LEU A 195 2.58 7.04 22.00
CA LEU A 195 3.08 5.87 21.30
C LEU A 195 2.22 5.57 20.09
N THR A 196 2.83 4.97 19.07
CA THR A 196 2.10 4.49 17.89
C THR A 196 1.65 3.06 18.15
N LYS A 197 0.34 2.83 18.19
CA LYS A 197 -0.25 1.49 18.30
C LYS A 197 -0.93 1.12 16.99
N LYS A 198 -0.80 -0.14 16.57
CA LYS A 198 -1.50 -0.64 15.37
C LYS A 198 -2.78 -1.33 15.83
N ILE A 199 -3.93 -0.83 15.38
CA ILE A 199 -5.25 -1.40 15.67
C ILE A 199 -5.98 -1.71 14.36
N PRO A 200 -6.91 -2.67 14.33
CA PRO A 200 -7.67 -2.95 13.13
C PRO A 200 -8.52 -1.75 12.71
N ARG A 201 -8.61 -1.48 11.42
CA ARG A 201 -9.38 -0.33 10.86
C ARG A 201 -10.85 -0.37 11.25
N THR A 202 -11.42 -1.57 11.37
CA THR A 202 -12.79 -1.79 11.86
C THR A 202 -13.00 -1.19 13.25
N GLU A 203 -12.00 -1.28 14.12
CA GLU A 203 -12.03 -0.72 15.47
C GLU A 203 -11.82 0.80 15.44
N PHE A 204 -10.94 1.30 14.55
CA PHE A 204 -10.75 2.74 14.36
C PHE A 204 -12.00 3.46 13.86
N ASN A 205 -12.69 2.88 12.88
CA ASN A 205 -13.96 3.40 12.37
C ASN A 205 -15.08 3.38 13.42
N ALA A 206 -14.94 2.63 14.50
CA ALA A 206 -15.88 2.67 15.63
C ALA A 206 -15.60 3.82 16.60
N PHE A 207 -14.49 4.55 16.44
CA PHE A 207 -14.12 5.70 17.25
C PHE A 207 -14.39 7.05 16.55
N GLN A 208 -14.58 7.06 15.22
CA GLN A 208 -15.01 8.23 14.43
C GLN A 208 -16.51 8.45 14.51
#